data_AF-E3N263-F1
#
_entry.id   AF-E3N263-F1
#
_cell.length_a   1.000
_cell.length_b   1.000
_cell.length_c   1.000
_cell.angle_alpha   90.00
_cell.angle_beta   90.00
_cell.angle_gamma   90.00
#
_symmetry.space_group_name_H-M   'P 1'
#
loop_
_entity.id
_entity.type
_entity.pdbx_description
1 polymer ?
#
loop_
_entity_poly.entity_id
_entity_poly.type
_entity_poly.pdbx_seq_one_letter_code
_entity_poly.pdbx_strand_id
1 'polypeptide(L)'
;MPLPLSYPGLKCVLENLEAVKRAHIIGRYPGLQKIDKLIPLRLKDFNIVREEMTINTLRIGYGFDKDKVKFDVNGNMFIRQRGESREDKMKKFVNFFFCGRSIIHVHRLCWCDRMFQNFLPVGMKFRVNSLTAISDYFNTAIPFIDPRSFPLKTLFTSIANTSIVDMQVVKLTETLLLNLAIDRVVTIEDLKKLNNQRVIFKRCCFSRIDLIPLIKYHIETKKDINTTFVIPTDYKGFINYMLRQFKIEFGKFRCDLDGVNERFLPGFSRFSIPINDGSRIHVYAKETSQKGFYKIIVKPVSGL
;
A
#
# COMPACT_ATOMS: atom_id res chain seq x y z
N MET A 1 3.92 29.09 -41.39
CA MET A 1 3.96 28.01 -40.38
C MET A 1 4.28 28.63 -39.03
N PRO A 2 3.64 28.23 -37.93
CA PRO A 2 4.01 28.71 -36.60
C PRO A 2 5.44 28.27 -36.26
N LEU A 3 6.18 29.12 -35.56
CA LEU A 3 7.53 28.80 -35.09
C LEU A 3 7.49 27.58 -34.17
N PRO A 4 8.43 26.63 -34.31
CA PRO A 4 8.53 25.51 -33.39
C PRO A 4 8.85 26.01 -31.98
N LEU A 5 8.40 25.27 -30.96
CA LEU A 5 8.71 25.59 -29.56
C LEU A 5 10.22 25.62 -29.34
N SER A 6 10.69 26.63 -28.61
CA SER A 6 12.07 26.68 -28.13
C SER A 6 12.36 25.52 -27.18
N TYR A 7 13.64 25.19 -27.00
CA TYR A 7 14.05 24.12 -26.09
C TYR A 7 13.51 24.29 -24.65
N PRO A 8 13.57 25.48 -24.01
CA PRO A 8 12.96 25.69 -22.70
C PRO A 8 11.43 25.51 -22.71
N GLY A 9 10.74 25.99 -23.75
CA GLY A 9 9.30 25.85 -23.88
C GLY A 9 8.87 24.39 -23.99
N LEU A 10 9.58 23.62 -24.82
CA LEU A 10 9.36 22.18 -24.98
C LEU A 10 9.62 21.41 -23.68
N LYS A 11 10.70 21.73 -22.95
CA LYS A 11 10.99 21.13 -21.65
C LYS A 11 9.86 21.40 -20.64
N CYS A 12 9.38 22.64 -20.57
CA CYS A 12 8.28 23.03 -19.69
C CYS A 12 6.99 22.25 -19.99
N VAL A 13 6.63 22.12 -21.28
CA VAL A 13 5.45 21.35 -21.72
C VAL A 13 5.59 19.88 -21.32
N LEU A 14 6.74 19.24 -21.61
CA LEU A 14 6.98 17.83 -21.29
C LEU A 14 7.02 17.56 -19.77
N GLU A 15 7.50 18.50 -18.96
CA GLU A 15 7.52 18.36 -17.50
C GLU A 15 6.12 18.34 -16.89
N ASN A 16 5.19 19.14 -17.45
CA ASN A 16 3.82 19.26 -16.94
C ASN A 16 2.85 18.27 -17.60
N LEU A 17 3.31 17.51 -18.60
CA LEU A 17 2.49 16.50 -19.26
C LEU A 17 2.38 15.24 -18.39
N GLU A 18 1.19 14.66 -18.33
CA GLU A 18 0.96 13.37 -17.69
C GLU A 18 1.88 12.29 -18.31
N ALA A 19 2.46 11.43 -17.47
CA ALA A 19 3.56 10.54 -17.84
C ALA A 19 3.24 9.56 -18.98
N VAL A 20 2.02 9.02 -19.06
CA VAL A 20 1.59 8.12 -20.14
C VAL A 20 1.42 8.89 -21.44
N LYS A 21 0.82 10.09 -21.41
CA LYS A 21 0.74 10.97 -22.59
C LYS A 21 2.13 11.35 -23.08
N ARG A 22 3.05 11.65 -22.15
CA ARG A 22 4.45 11.95 -22.46
C ARG A 22 5.13 10.76 -23.12
N ALA A 23 5.02 9.58 -22.54
CA ALA A 23 5.53 8.35 -23.12
C ALA A 23 5.02 8.11 -24.55
N HIS A 24 3.75 8.38 -24.82
CA HIS A 24 3.19 8.25 -26.17
C HIS A 24 3.87 9.18 -27.19
N ILE A 25 4.09 10.45 -26.84
CA ILE A 25 4.77 11.43 -27.70
C ILE A 25 6.23 11.01 -27.92
N ILE A 26 6.95 10.70 -26.84
CA ILE A 26 8.36 10.31 -26.88
C ILE A 26 8.57 9.01 -27.67
N GLY A 27 7.64 8.07 -27.60
CA GLY A 27 7.68 6.82 -28.38
C GLY A 27 7.53 7.02 -29.89
N ARG A 28 6.88 8.10 -30.33
CA ARG A 28 6.72 8.44 -31.75
C ARG A 28 7.83 9.35 -32.29
N TYR A 29 8.56 10.03 -31.41
CA TYR A 29 9.59 10.98 -31.80
C TYR A 29 10.90 10.73 -31.04
N PRO A 30 11.81 9.90 -31.60
CA PRO A 30 13.07 9.54 -30.95
C PRO A 30 13.97 10.73 -30.59
N GLY A 31 13.91 11.82 -31.35
CA GLY A 31 14.69 13.04 -31.07
C GLY A 31 14.37 13.70 -29.72
N LEU A 32 13.17 13.47 -29.17
CA LEU A 32 12.76 13.99 -27.87
C LEU A 32 13.20 13.11 -26.71
N GLN A 33 13.65 11.87 -26.95
CA GLN A 33 14.04 10.95 -25.88
C GLN A 33 15.16 11.52 -25.01
N LYS A 34 16.16 12.15 -25.63
CA LYS A 34 17.28 12.78 -24.90
C LYS A 34 16.79 13.86 -23.93
N ILE A 35 15.84 14.69 -24.38
CA ILE A 35 15.26 15.77 -23.58
C ILE A 35 14.38 15.20 -22.46
N ASP A 36 13.55 14.20 -22.78
CA ASP A 36 12.68 13.53 -21.82
C ASP A 36 13.47 12.97 -20.63
N LYS A 37 14.64 12.35 -20.87
CA LYS A 37 15.46 11.79 -19.78
C LYS A 37 15.99 12.84 -18.80
N LEU A 38 16.14 14.11 -19.22
CA LEU A 38 16.52 15.22 -18.35
C LEU A 38 15.37 15.71 -17.46
N ILE A 39 14.14 15.32 -17.78
CA ILE A 39 12.94 15.70 -17.05
C ILE A 39 12.62 14.61 -16.01
N PRO A 40 12.44 14.98 -14.74
CA PRO A 40 12.00 14.04 -13.71
C PRO A 40 10.74 13.29 -14.14
N LEU A 41 10.74 11.97 -13.93
CA LEU A 41 9.55 11.16 -14.14
C LEU A 41 8.78 11.11 -12.82
N ARG A 42 7.53 11.60 -12.84
CA ARG A 42 6.61 11.61 -11.70
C ARG A 42 5.40 10.73 -12.04
N LEU A 43 5.22 9.66 -11.28
CA LEU A 43 4.13 8.71 -11.46
C LEU A 43 3.20 8.75 -10.25
N LYS A 44 1.90 8.66 -10.49
CA LYS A 44 0.90 8.48 -9.43
C LYS A 44 0.91 7.04 -8.95
N ASP A 45 0.93 6.10 -9.89
CA ASP A 45 0.88 4.67 -9.65
C ASP A 45 1.90 3.98 -10.54
N PHE A 46 2.74 3.14 -9.93
CA PHE A 46 3.56 2.20 -10.67
C PHE A 46 3.42 0.83 -10.03
N ASN A 47 2.88 -0.12 -10.78
CA ASN A 47 2.67 -1.48 -10.31
C ASN A 47 3.37 -2.45 -11.24
N ILE A 48 4.13 -3.37 -10.66
CA ILE A 48 4.64 -4.51 -11.38
C ILE A 48 4.21 -5.78 -10.67
N VAL A 49 3.39 -6.57 -11.35
CA VAL A 49 2.77 -7.75 -10.77
C VAL A 49 2.82 -8.87 -11.79
N ARG A 50 3.58 -9.93 -11.48
CA ARG A 50 3.79 -11.11 -12.34
C ARG A 50 4.35 -10.77 -13.72
N GLU A 51 3.49 -10.43 -14.67
CA GLU A 51 3.77 -10.31 -16.11
C GLU A 51 3.11 -9.07 -16.73
N GLU A 52 2.67 -8.17 -15.85
CA GLU A 52 2.03 -6.93 -16.19
C GLU A 52 2.73 -5.77 -15.47
N MET A 53 2.99 -4.71 -16.25
CA MET A 53 3.47 -3.43 -15.77
C MET A 53 2.35 -2.41 -15.95
N THR A 54 1.98 -1.73 -14.87
CA THR A 54 1.01 -0.63 -14.90
C THR A 54 1.68 0.67 -14.51
N ILE A 55 1.62 1.67 -15.39
CA ILE A 55 2.08 3.04 -15.15
C ILE A 55 0.86 3.96 -15.24
N ASN A 56 0.45 4.53 -14.11
CA ASN A 56 -0.79 5.30 -13.98
C ASN A 56 -1.99 4.53 -14.56
N THR A 57 -2.48 4.94 -15.72
CA THR A 57 -3.62 4.33 -16.42
C THR A 57 -3.24 3.35 -17.53
N LEU A 58 -1.95 3.29 -17.88
CA LEU A 58 -1.43 2.39 -18.91
C LEU A 58 -1.10 1.04 -18.27
N ARG A 59 -1.75 -0.03 -18.71
CA ARG A 59 -1.37 -1.41 -18.41
C ARG A 59 -0.67 -2.03 -19.60
N ILE A 60 0.41 -2.74 -19.34
CA ILE A 60 1.24 -3.41 -20.33
C ILE A 60 1.37 -4.87 -19.92
N GLY A 61 0.65 -5.77 -20.59
CA GLY A 61 0.77 -7.20 -20.41
C GLY A 61 1.78 -7.78 -21.40
N TYR A 62 2.87 -8.37 -20.90
CA TYR A 62 3.98 -8.83 -21.73
C TYR A 62 4.42 -10.28 -21.50
N GLY A 63 3.83 -11.00 -20.53
CA GLY A 63 4.15 -12.43 -20.30
C GLY A 63 3.04 -13.43 -20.64
N PHE A 64 1.77 -13.01 -20.72
CA PHE A 64 0.65 -13.95 -20.92
C PHE A 64 0.61 -14.64 -22.28
N ASP A 65 1.16 -14.00 -23.31
CA ASP A 65 1.19 -14.52 -24.68
C ASP A 65 2.60 -14.31 -25.23
N LYS A 66 3.27 -15.41 -25.59
CA LYS A 66 4.69 -15.42 -25.97
C LYS A 66 4.97 -14.47 -27.13
N ASP A 67 4.03 -14.35 -28.07
CA ASP A 67 4.23 -13.59 -29.30
C ASP A 67 3.47 -12.27 -29.32
N LYS A 68 2.91 -11.84 -28.18
CA LYS A 68 2.13 -10.61 -28.11
C LYS A 68 2.52 -9.72 -26.93
N VAL A 69 2.22 -8.45 -27.08
CA VAL A 69 2.17 -7.47 -26.00
C VAL A 69 0.81 -6.78 -26.06
N LYS A 70 0.13 -6.73 -24.91
CA LYS A 70 -1.14 -6.05 -24.75
C LYS A 70 -0.92 -4.71 -24.06
N PHE A 71 -1.46 -3.65 -24.63
CA PHE A 71 -1.51 -2.32 -24.03
C PHE A 71 -2.97 -1.98 -23.76
N ASP A 72 -3.29 -1.58 -22.55
CA ASP A 72 -4.62 -1.09 -22.19
C ASP A 72 -4.45 0.33 -21.65
N VAL A 73 -5.15 1.28 -22.27
CA VAL A 73 -5.23 2.67 -21.80
C VAL A 73 -6.69 2.99 -21.53
N ASN A 74 -7.05 3.10 -20.24
CA ASN A 74 -8.42 3.42 -19.82
C ASN A 74 -9.51 2.48 -20.38
N GLY A 75 -9.21 1.17 -20.53
CA GLY A 75 -10.12 0.17 -21.09
C GLY A 75 -9.98 -0.02 -22.60
N ASN A 76 -9.24 0.84 -23.29
CA ASN A 76 -8.97 0.68 -24.73
C ASN A 76 -7.75 -0.22 -24.93
N MET A 77 -7.99 -1.43 -25.43
CA MET A 77 -6.97 -2.45 -25.62
C MET A 77 -6.37 -2.41 -27.03
N PHE A 78 -5.04 -2.47 -27.10
CA PHE A 78 -4.24 -2.59 -28.31
C PHE A 78 -3.30 -3.78 -28.18
N ILE A 79 -3.16 -4.57 -29.25
CA ILE A 79 -2.28 -5.74 -29.27
C ILE A 79 -1.21 -5.53 -30.33
N ARG A 80 0.04 -5.83 -29.98
CA ARG A 80 1.16 -5.87 -30.91
C ARG A 80 1.77 -7.25 -30.93
N GLN A 81 2.06 -7.76 -32.13
CA GLN A 81 2.85 -8.99 -32.27
C GLN A 81 4.33 -8.70 -32.03
N ARG A 82 4.94 -9.48 -31.14
CA ARG A 82 6.33 -9.41 -30.69
C ARG A 82 6.76 -10.81 -30.22
N GLY A 83 7.52 -11.52 -31.06
CA GLY A 83 8.11 -12.84 -30.73
C GLY A 83 9.35 -12.78 -29.83
N GLU A 84 9.47 -11.74 -29.01
CA GLU A 84 10.60 -11.56 -28.08
C GLU A 84 10.33 -12.30 -26.77
N SER A 85 11.39 -12.70 -26.06
CA SER A 85 11.25 -13.29 -24.73
C SER A 85 10.57 -12.31 -23.76
N ARG A 86 10.00 -12.85 -22.67
CA ARG A 86 9.41 -12.03 -21.61
C ARG A 86 10.43 -11.07 -21.02
N GLU A 87 11.65 -11.55 -20.79
CA GLU A 87 12.79 -10.81 -20.25
C GLU A 87 13.18 -9.67 -21.18
N ASP A 88 13.25 -9.92 -22.48
CA ASP A 88 13.58 -8.88 -23.48
C ASP A 88 12.51 -7.80 -23.54
N LYS A 89 11.22 -8.19 -23.53
CA LYS A 89 10.10 -7.25 -23.47
C LYS A 89 10.19 -6.38 -22.21
N MET A 90 10.39 -7.01 -21.05
CA MET A 90 10.52 -6.32 -19.77
C MET A 90 11.71 -5.35 -19.75
N LYS A 91 12.88 -5.80 -20.20
CA LYS A 91 14.09 -4.97 -20.35
C LYS A 91 13.82 -3.77 -21.25
N LYS A 92 13.11 -3.94 -22.37
CA LYS A 92 12.74 -2.83 -23.26
C LYS A 92 11.83 -1.82 -22.58
N PHE A 93 10.82 -2.27 -21.83
CA PHE A 93 9.95 -1.34 -21.09
C PHE A 93 10.72 -0.60 -20.00
N VAL A 94 11.55 -1.29 -19.22
CA VAL A 94 12.39 -0.66 -18.20
C VAL A 94 13.33 0.37 -18.82
N ASN A 95 13.97 0.03 -19.95
CA ASN A 95 14.84 0.96 -20.68
C ASN A 95 14.09 2.19 -21.18
N PHE A 96 12.91 1.98 -21.75
CA PHE A 96 12.09 3.06 -22.28
C PHE A 96 11.64 4.03 -21.18
N PHE A 97 11.10 3.53 -20.07
CA PHE A 97 10.53 4.38 -19.02
C PHE A 97 11.59 4.93 -18.06
N PHE A 98 12.58 4.12 -17.66
CA PHE A 98 13.40 4.44 -16.49
C PHE A 98 14.86 4.73 -16.80
N CYS A 99 15.49 4.00 -17.72
CA CYS A 99 16.92 4.19 -18.00
C CYS A 99 17.24 5.63 -18.44
N GLY A 100 18.40 6.13 -18.01
CA GLY A 100 18.79 7.53 -18.16
C GLY A 100 18.34 8.44 -17.02
N ARG A 101 17.68 7.90 -15.98
CA ARG A 101 17.29 8.62 -14.77
C ARG A 101 17.85 7.92 -13.54
N SER A 102 18.36 8.70 -12.59
CA SER A 102 18.84 8.18 -11.30
C SER A 102 17.69 8.00 -10.30
N ILE A 103 16.70 8.89 -10.31
CA ILE A 103 15.58 8.87 -9.37
C ILE A 103 14.26 8.98 -10.12
N ILE A 104 13.32 8.09 -9.78
CA ILE A 104 11.93 8.14 -10.25
C ILE A 104 11.03 8.45 -9.08
N HIS A 105 10.18 9.46 -9.21
CA HIS A 105 9.20 9.80 -8.19
C HIS A 105 7.92 9.01 -8.43
N VAL A 106 7.50 8.21 -7.47
CA VAL A 106 6.30 7.38 -7.59
C VAL A 106 5.48 7.54 -6.32
N HIS A 107 4.26 8.05 -6.41
CA HIS A 107 3.43 8.20 -5.23
C HIS A 107 3.06 6.84 -4.60
N ARG A 108 2.60 5.87 -5.40
CA ARG A 108 2.34 4.48 -4.97
C ARG A 108 3.09 3.47 -5.84
N LEU A 109 3.96 2.68 -5.20
CA LEU A 109 4.75 1.63 -5.83
C LEU A 109 4.25 0.25 -5.38
N CYS A 110 3.91 -0.63 -6.33
CA CYS A 110 3.67 -2.04 -6.08
C CYS A 110 4.76 -2.88 -6.74
N TRP A 111 5.49 -3.63 -5.93
CA TRP A 111 6.64 -4.43 -6.30
C TRP A 111 6.34 -5.91 -6.04
N CYS A 112 5.85 -6.61 -7.06
CA CYS A 112 5.42 -8.01 -7.01
C CYS A 112 5.92 -8.80 -8.22
N ASP A 113 7.17 -8.55 -8.64
CA ASP A 113 7.90 -9.33 -9.65
C ASP A 113 9.38 -9.40 -9.27
N ARG A 114 9.92 -10.61 -9.07
CA ARG A 114 11.33 -10.83 -8.69
C ARG A 114 12.31 -10.43 -9.78
N MET A 115 11.90 -10.53 -11.05
CA MET A 115 12.78 -10.28 -12.19
C MET A 115 12.97 -8.79 -12.43
N PHE A 116 12.08 -7.94 -11.90
CA PHE A 116 12.11 -6.50 -12.16
C PHE A 116 13.44 -5.85 -11.78
N GLN A 117 13.97 -6.22 -10.61
CA GLN A 117 15.22 -5.68 -10.10
C GLN A 117 16.41 -5.93 -11.05
N ASN A 118 16.39 -7.05 -11.80
CA ASN A 118 17.50 -7.47 -12.65
C ASN A 118 17.66 -6.58 -13.88
N PHE A 119 16.62 -5.82 -14.23
CA PHE A 119 16.62 -4.93 -15.40
C PHE A 119 16.82 -3.46 -15.04
N LEU A 120 16.82 -3.12 -13.75
CA LEU A 120 17.00 -1.75 -13.30
C LEU A 120 18.46 -1.31 -13.39
N PRO A 121 18.74 -0.05 -13.79
CA PRO A 121 20.08 0.50 -13.75
C PRO A 121 20.70 0.48 -12.36
N VAL A 122 22.01 0.28 -12.29
CA VAL A 122 22.78 0.40 -11.06
C VAL A 122 22.62 1.80 -10.47
N GLY A 123 22.39 1.87 -9.15
CA GLY A 123 22.24 3.12 -8.42
C GLY A 123 20.89 3.83 -8.61
N MET A 124 20.00 3.33 -9.46
CA MET A 124 18.67 3.90 -9.63
C MET A 124 17.82 3.70 -8.37
N LYS A 125 17.05 4.73 -8.00
CA LYS A 125 16.15 4.71 -6.84
C LYS A 125 14.74 5.17 -7.17
N PHE A 126 13.77 4.68 -6.41
CA PHE A 126 12.39 5.15 -6.39
C PHE A 126 12.16 5.98 -5.14
N ARG A 127 11.75 7.24 -5.32
CA ARG A 127 11.26 8.07 -4.21
C ARG A 127 9.76 7.89 -4.08
N VAL A 128 9.33 7.31 -2.97
CA VAL A 128 7.94 6.84 -2.80
C VAL A 128 7.28 7.31 -1.51
N ASN A 129 5.96 7.49 -1.55
CA ASN A 129 5.17 7.72 -0.32
C ASN A 129 4.55 6.41 0.18
N SER A 130 4.28 5.48 -0.72
CA SER A 130 3.55 4.24 -0.47
C SER A 130 4.23 3.08 -1.18
N LEU A 131 4.46 1.99 -0.44
CA LEU A 131 5.05 0.76 -0.96
C LEU A 131 4.11 -0.42 -0.70
N THR A 132 3.88 -1.22 -1.72
CA THR A 132 3.28 -2.55 -1.64
C THR A 132 4.33 -3.56 -2.05
N ALA A 133 4.74 -4.42 -1.13
CA ALA A 133 5.65 -5.52 -1.40
C ALA A 133 5.41 -6.61 -0.34
N ILE A 134 4.96 -7.78 -0.77
CA ILE A 134 4.53 -8.87 0.11
C ILE A 134 5.66 -9.90 0.21
N SER A 135 5.88 -10.49 1.38
CA SER A 135 6.86 -11.57 1.58
C SER A 135 8.28 -11.14 1.12
N ASP A 136 8.97 -11.98 0.36
CA ASP A 136 10.33 -11.77 -0.13
C ASP A 136 10.46 -10.60 -1.14
N TYR A 137 9.35 -10.14 -1.74
CA TYR A 137 9.37 -8.95 -2.58
C TYR A 137 9.77 -7.69 -1.80
N PHE A 138 9.50 -7.64 -0.50
CA PHE A 138 9.89 -6.50 0.32
C PHE A 138 11.42 -6.35 0.38
N ASN A 139 12.13 -7.45 0.64
CA ASN A 139 13.59 -7.46 0.72
C ASN A 139 14.25 -7.11 -0.63
N THR A 140 13.62 -7.48 -1.74
CA THR A 140 14.11 -7.11 -3.09
C THR A 140 13.80 -5.66 -3.45
N ALA A 141 12.68 -5.09 -2.97
CA ALA A 141 12.30 -3.71 -3.26
C ALA A 141 13.14 -2.69 -2.47
N ILE A 142 13.41 -2.94 -1.19
CA ILE A 142 14.04 -1.98 -0.27
C ILE A 142 15.37 -1.39 -0.78
N PRO A 143 16.30 -2.18 -1.36
CA PRO A 143 17.52 -1.65 -1.95
C PRO A 143 17.30 -0.61 -3.06
N PHE A 144 16.12 -0.56 -3.68
CA PHE A 144 15.79 0.39 -4.74
C PHE A 144 14.96 1.58 -4.24
N ILE A 145 14.62 1.67 -2.94
CA ILE A 145 13.91 2.82 -2.39
C ILE A 145 14.91 3.91 -2.00
N ASP A 146 14.63 5.15 -2.40
CA ASP A 146 15.39 6.33 -1.97
C ASP A 146 15.18 6.51 -0.45
N PRO A 147 16.26 6.62 0.35
CA PRO A 147 16.14 6.80 1.80
C PRO A 147 15.26 7.99 2.23
N ARG A 148 15.14 9.02 1.39
CA ARG A 148 14.25 10.18 1.62
C ARG A 148 12.76 9.86 1.51
N SER A 149 12.42 8.61 1.21
CA SER A 149 11.06 8.06 1.25
C SER A 149 10.65 7.66 2.67
N PHE A 150 11.61 7.51 3.58
CA PHE A 150 11.36 7.06 4.95
C PHE A 150 11.16 8.25 5.91
N PRO A 151 10.23 8.15 6.87
CA PRO A 151 9.24 7.07 7.03
C PRO A 151 8.21 7.05 5.90
N LEU A 152 7.79 5.84 5.49
CA LEU A 152 6.73 5.70 4.49
C LEU A 152 5.40 6.13 5.09
N LYS A 153 4.55 6.76 4.27
CA LYS A 153 3.16 7.06 4.66
C LYS A 153 2.33 5.78 4.80
N THR A 154 2.53 4.84 3.87
CA THR A 154 1.85 3.55 3.91
C THR A 154 2.76 2.42 3.45
N LEU A 155 2.70 1.28 4.13
CA LEU A 155 3.36 0.05 3.70
C LEU A 155 2.34 -1.08 3.67
N PHE A 156 2.21 -1.79 2.56
CA PHE A 156 1.44 -3.03 2.47
C PHE A 156 2.37 -4.23 2.29
N THR A 157 2.38 -5.11 3.28
CA THR A 157 3.24 -6.31 3.32
C THR A 157 2.53 -7.46 4.03
N SER A 158 3.20 -8.59 4.22
CA SER A 158 2.72 -9.74 5.00
C SER A 158 3.58 -9.93 6.26
N ILE A 159 3.00 -10.53 7.30
CA ILE A 159 3.75 -11.00 8.49
C ILE A 159 4.42 -12.36 8.20
N ALA A 160 4.53 -12.75 6.92
CA ALA A 160 5.20 -13.99 6.52
C ALA A 160 6.68 -13.87 6.86
N ASN A 161 7.08 -14.54 7.94
CA ASN A 161 8.37 -14.45 8.62
C ASN A 161 8.43 -13.22 9.54
N THR A 162 8.34 -13.48 10.85
CA THR A 162 8.32 -12.50 11.94
C THR A 162 9.49 -11.52 11.93
N SER A 163 10.57 -11.81 11.19
CA SER A 163 11.75 -10.95 11.04
C SER A 163 11.47 -9.61 10.33
N ILE A 164 10.45 -9.53 9.47
CA ILE A 164 10.14 -8.28 8.76
C ILE A 164 9.63 -7.20 9.72
N VAL A 165 8.90 -7.59 10.77
CA VAL A 165 8.36 -6.66 11.78
C VAL A 165 9.48 -5.94 12.54
N ASP A 166 10.66 -6.55 12.62
CA ASP A 166 11.81 -5.96 13.30
C ASP A 166 12.59 -4.93 12.46
N MET A 167 12.32 -4.87 11.15
CA MET A 167 12.96 -3.92 10.26
C MET A 167 12.53 -2.48 10.57
N GLN A 168 13.50 -1.57 10.71
CA GLN A 168 13.27 -0.15 11.01
C GLN A 168 12.27 0.51 10.04
N VAL A 169 12.34 0.16 8.76
CA VAL A 169 11.40 0.67 7.75
C VAL A 169 9.94 0.33 8.07
N VAL A 170 9.69 -0.87 8.62
CA VAL A 170 8.35 -1.31 9.00
C VAL A 170 7.90 -0.59 10.26
N LYS A 171 8.75 -0.53 11.29
CA LYS A 171 8.46 0.14 12.58
C LYS A 171 8.13 1.62 12.42
N LEU A 172 8.85 2.33 11.54
CA LEU A 172 8.70 3.76 11.35
C LEU A 172 7.56 4.15 10.40
N THR A 173 6.93 3.20 9.69
CA THR A 173 5.84 3.51 8.77
C THR A 173 4.61 4.04 9.53
N GLU A 174 3.95 5.08 9.00
CA GLU A 174 2.76 5.67 9.63
C GLU A 174 1.57 4.68 9.64
N THR A 175 1.15 4.21 8.46
CA THR A 175 0.08 3.21 8.32
C THR A 175 0.62 1.90 7.75
N LEU A 176 0.63 0.85 8.56
CA LEU A 176 0.99 -0.50 8.16
C LEU A 176 -0.26 -1.30 7.76
N LEU A 177 -0.26 -1.84 6.55
CA LEU A 177 -1.27 -2.76 6.05
C LEU A 177 -0.66 -4.18 6.04
N LEU A 178 -1.33 -5.10 6.71
CA LEU A 178 -0.87 -6.48 6.87
C LEU A 178 -1.78 -7.43 6.12
N ASN A 179 -1.24 -8.13 5.14
CA ASN A 179 -1.93 -9.17 4.40
C ASN A 179 -1.95 -10.49 5.19
N LEU A 180 -3.14 -10.96 5.56
CA LEU A 180 -3.34 -12.21 6.31
C LEU A 180 -3.91 -13.36 5.46
N ALA A 181 -3.79 -13.30 4.13
CA ALA A 181 -4.43 -14.20 3.16
C ALA A 181 -4.24 -15.73 3.32
N ILE A 182 -3.43 -16.21 4.25
CA ILE A 182 -3.26 -17.64 4.55
C ILE A 182 -3.54 -17.78 6.05
N ASP A 183 -4.71 -18.29 6.45
CA ASP A 183 -5.20 -18.50 7.82
C ASP A 183 -4.16 -18.35 8.94
N ARG A 184 -3.87 -17.09 9.30
CA ARG A 184 -2.87 -16.78 10.33
C ARG A 184 -3.54 -16.58 11.68
N VAL A 185 -2.91 -17.14 12.70
CA VAL A 185 -3.05 -16.66 14.06
C VAL A 185 -2.05 -15.51 14.22
N VAL A 186 -2.54 -14.29 14.40
CA VAL A 186 -1.75 -13.13 14.81
C VAL A 186 -1.77 -13.10 16.33
N THR A 187 -0.67 -13.55 16.92
CA THR A 187 -0.55 -13.73 18.38
C THR A 187 -0.39 -12.40 19.09
N ILE A 188 -0.57 -12.40 20.41
CA ILE A 188 -0.27 -11.23 21.24
C ILE A 188 1.19 -10.76 21.09
N GLU A 189 2.15 -11.68 20.94
CA GLU A 189 3.56 -11.33 20.79
C GLU A 189 3.86 -10.66 19.45
N ASP A 190 3.13 -11.02 18.39
CA ASP A 190 3.21 -10.31 17.11
C ASP A 190 2.65 -8.90 17.23
N LEU A 191 1.50 -8.75 17.91
CA LEU A 191 0.83 -7.46 18.09
C LEU A 191 1.65 -6.48 18.94
N LYS A 192 2.32 -6.97 19.99
CA LYS A 192 3.21 -6.16 20.86
C LYS A 192 4.36 -5.52 20.08
N LYS A 193 4.81 -6.13 18.98
CA LYS A 193 5.88 -5.59 18.13
C LYS A 193 5.39 -4.48 17.18
N LEU A 194 4.08 -4.30 17.04
CA LEU A 194 3.49 -3.31 16.14
C LEU A 194 3.35 -1.95 16.83
N ASN A 195 4.28 -1.05 16.54
CA ASN A 195 4.35 0.31 17.10
C ASN A 195 3.95 1.40 16.09
N ASN A 196 3.34 1.03 14.97
CA ASN A 196 2.85 1.97 13.96
C ASN A 196 1.65 2.77 14.49
N GLN A 197 1.48 4.01 14.02
CA GLN A 197 0.30 4.82 14.38
C GLN A 197 -1.00 4.09 14.02
N ARG A 198 -1.02 3.39 12.88
CA ARG A 198 -2.18 2.64 12.42
C ARG A 198 -1.79 1.31 11.79
N VAL A 199 -2.48 0.24 12.18
CA VAL A 199 -2.36 -1.10 11.58
C VAL A 199 -3.69 -1.51 10.97
N ILE A 200 -3.67 -1.98 9.72
CA ILE A 200 -4.85 -2.44 8.99
C ILE A 200 -4.66 -3.90 8.59
N PHE A 201 -5.48 -4.80 9.13
CA PHE A 201 -5.46 -6.22 8.77
C PHE A 201 -6.30 -6.48 7.53
N LYS A 202 -5.67 -6.87 6.42
CA LYS A 202 -6.32 -7.20 5.15
C LYS A 202 -6.50 -8.71 5.04
N ARG A 203 -7.63 -9.13 4.44
CA ARG A 203 -7.95 -10.54 4.16
C ARG A 203 -7.92 -11.42 5.42
N CYS A 204 -8.57 -10.97 6.49
CA CYS A 204 -8.50 -11.60 7.81
C CYS A 204 -9.77 -12.37 8.21
N CYS A 205 -10.76 -12.57 7.32
CA CYS A 205 -12.04 -13.17 7.67
C CYS A 205 -11.92 -14.59 8.28
N PHE A 206 -10.82 -15.28 7.99
CA PHE A 206 -10.50 -16.62 8.50
C PHE A 206 -9.27 -16.61 9.43
N SER A 207 -8.74 -15.42 9.76
CA SER A 207 -7.59 -15.25 10.63
C SER A 207 -8.03 -14.96 12.06
N ARG A 208 -7.32 -15.53 13.02
CA ARG A 208 -7.48 -15.17 14.43
C ARG A 208 -6.52 -14.03 14.76
N ILE A 209 -7.02 -12.97 15.38
CA ILE A 209 -6.21 -11.83 15.82
C ILE A 209 -6.45 -11.63 17.31
N ASP A 210 -5.41 -11.80 18.12
CA ASP A 210 -5.51 -11.76 19.60
C ASP A 210 -5.62 -10.32 20.15
N LEU A 211 -6.56 -9.51 19.63
CA LEU A 211 -6.82 -8.14 20.11
C LEU A 211 -7.34 -8.11 21.55
N ILE A 212 -8.17 -9.08 21.95
CA ILE A 212 -8.69 -9.16 23.33
C ILE A 212 -7.55 -9.47 24.33
N PRO A 213 -6.74 -10.52 24.12
CA PRO A 213 -5.54 -10.75 24.95
C PRO A 213 -4.60 -9.54 25.00
N LEU A 214 -4.39 -8.86 23.87
CA LEU A 214 -3.59 -7.64 23.81
C LEU A 214 -4.15 -6.58 24.76
N ILE A 215 -5.45 -6.28 24.69
CA ILE A 215 -6.09 -5.27 25.55
C ILE A 215 -5.96 -5.65 27.03
N LYS A 216 -6.18 -6.92 27.40
CA LYS A 216 -5.99 -7.40 28.77
C LYS A 216 -4.56 -7.16 29.27
N TYR A 217 -3.56 -7.50 28.46
CA TYR A 217 -2.15 -7.25 28.78
C TYR A 217 -1.85 -5.76 29.02
N HIS A 218 -2.42 -4.86 28.20
CA HIS A 218 -2.24 -3.42 28.38
C HIS A 218 -2.91 -2.90 29.67
N ILE A 219 -4.09 -3.42 30.03
CA ILE A 219 -4.75 -3.11 31.30
C ILE A 219 -3.90 -3.58 32.49
N GLU A 220 -3.40 -4.82 32.46
CA GLU A 220 -2.58 -5.40 33.52
C GLU A 220 -1.25 -4.64 33.71
N THR A 221 -0.61 -4.26 32.61
CA THR A 221 0.67 -3.55 32.63
C THR A 221 0.53 -2.02 32.76
N LYS A 222 -0.70 -1.50 32.70
CA LYS A 222 -1.02 -0.06 32.66
C LYS A 222 -0.30 0.71 31.54
N LYS A 223 0.17 0.01 30.49
CA LYS A 223 0.88 0.60 29.35
C LYS A 223 -0.10 0.94 28.24
N ASP A 224 0.01 2.14 27.69
CA ASP A 224 -0.87 2.58 26.63
C ASP A 224 -0.67 1.79 25.32
N ILE A 225 -1.79 1.56 24.64
CA ILE A 225 -1.76 1.18 23.24
C ILE A 225 -1.64 2.47 22.44
N ASN A 226 -0.56 2.66 21.68
CA ASN A 226 -0.40 3.83 20.80
C ASN A 226 -0.80 3.54 19.34
N THR A 227 -1.28 2.32 19.09
CA THR A 227 -1.59 1.79 17.76
C THR A 227 -3.09 1.71 17.56
N THR A 228 -3.61 2.35 16.51
CA THR A 228 -5.00 2.10 16.08
C THR A 228 -5.06 0.87 15.19
N PHE A 229 -5.79 -0.16 15.60
CA PHE A 229 -6.03 -1.35 14.80
C PHE A 229 -7.35 -1.24 14.03
N VAL A 230 -7.32 -1.61 12.75
CA VAL A 230 -8.48 -1.56 11.86
C VAL A 230 -8.62 -2.88 11.12
N ILE A 231 -9.82 -3.46 11.20
CA ILE A 231 -10.18 -4.70 10.50
C ILE A 231 -11.29 -4.39 9.49
N PRO A 232 -10.95 -4.14 8.20
CA PRO A 232 -11.92 -4.07 7.13
C PRO A 232 -12.52 -5.45 6.82
N THR A 233 -13.84 -5.49 6.60
CA THR A 233 -14.57 -6.69 6.20
C THR A 233 -15.85 -6.31 5.44
N ASP A 234 -16.27 -7.14 4.51
CA ASP A 234 -17.58 -7.11 3.86
C ASP A 234 -18.58 -8.07 4.55
N TYR A 235 -18.11 -8.87 5.50
CA TYR A 235 -18.92 -9.90 6.15
C TYR A 235 -19.44 -9.43 7.52
N LYS A 236 -20.73 -9.04 7.57
CA LYS A 236 -21.38 -8.63 8.83
C LYS A 236 -21.34 -9.70 9.93
N GLY A 237 -21.37 -10.99 9.55
CA GLY A 237 -21.26 -12.10 10.50
C GLY A 237 -19.95 -12.07 11.29
N PHE A 238 -18.84 -11.70 10.64
CA PHE A 238 -17.54 -11.53 11.29
C PHE A 238 -17.55 -10.36 12.29
N ILE A 239 -18.20 -9.25 11.95
CA ILE A 239 -18.37 -8.11 12.87
C ILE A 239 -19.14 -8.53 14.13
N ASN A 240 -20.26 -9.23 13.94
CA ASN A 240 -21.08 -9.75 15.04
C ASN A 240 -20.27 -10.69 15.94
N TYR A 241 -19.52 -11.61 15.33
CA TYR A 241 -18.66 -12.54 16.06
C TYR A 241 -17.62 -11.79 16.90
N MET A 242 -16.84 -10.89 16.28
CA MET A 242 -15.80 -10.13 16.98
C MET A 242 -16.38 -9.27 18.11
N LEU A 243 -17.43 -8.48 17.85
CA LEU A 243 -18.03 -7.63 18.89
C LEU A 243 -18.74 -8.43 19.99
N ARG A 244 -19.21 -9.66 19.72
CA ARG A 244 -19.69 -10.58 20.75
C ARG A 244 -18.55 -11.01 21.68
N GLN A 245 -17.36 -11.31 21.16
CA GLN A 245 -16.19 -11.63 21.99
C GLN A 245 -15.82 -10.44 22.88
N PHE A 246 -15.82 -9.21 22.34
CA PHE A 246 -15.64 -8.00 23.15
C PHE A 246 -16.72 -7.84 24.21
N LYS A 247 -17.99 -8.16 23.91
CA LYS A 247 -19.09 -8.10 24.87
C LYS A 247 -18.91 -9.08 26.03
N ILE A 248 -18.43 -10.29 25.76
CA ILE A 248 -18.19 -11.32 26.79
C ILE A 248 -17.12 -10.82 27.76
N GLU A 249 -16.04 -10.25 27.25
CA GLU A 249 -14.85 -9.91 28.05
C GLU A 249 -14.92 -8.51 28.69
N PHE A 250 -15.53 -7.55 27.98
CA PHE A 250 -15.55 -6.14 28.34
C PHE A 250 -16.98 -5.58 28.45
N GLY A 251 -17.97 -6.44 28.69
CA GLY A 251 -19.39 -6.05 28.71
C GLY A 251 -19.73 -4.90 29.67
N LYS A 252 -19.03 -4.81 30.81
CA LYS A 252 -19.17 -3.71 31.79
C LYS A 252 -18.76 -2.33 31.26
N PHE A 253 -18.02 -2.29 30.15
CA PHE A 253 -17.49 -1.07 29.53
C PHE A 253 -18.25 -0.67 28.26
N ARG A 254 -19.43 -1.26 28.04
CA ARG A 254 -20.31 -0.87 26.94
C ARG A 254 -20.83 0.55 27.16
N CYS A 255 -20.77 1.37 26.14
CA CYS A 255 -21.30 2.75 26.15
C CYS A 255 -21.62 3.20 24.72
N ASP A 256 -22.23 4.37 24.58
CA ASP A 256 -22.59 4.90 23.26
C ASP A 256 -21.46 5.68 22.58
N LEU A 257 -20.37 5.96 23.30
CA LEU A 257 -19.25 6.79 22.85
C LEU A 257 -19.70 8.22 22.49
N ASP A 258 -20.50 8.84 23.36
CA ASP A 258 -20.98 10.21 23.17
C ASP A 258 -19.82 11.20 22.97
N GLY A 259 -19.99 12.13 22.02
CA GLY A 259 -18.95 13.09 21.62
C GLY A 259 -17.93 12.55 20.60
N VAL A 260 -17.93 11.25 20.28
CA VAL A 260 -17.12 10.71 19.18
C VAL A 260 -17.81 10.96 17.84
N ASN A 261 -17.26 11.85 17.02
CA ASN A 261 -17.79 12.19 15.69
C ASN A 261 -17.47 11.08 14.66
N GLU A 262 -18.15 9.93 14.79
CA GLU A 262 -18.03 8.79 13.90
C GLU A 262 -19.41 8.25 13.50
N ARG A 263 -19.55 7.85 12.23
CA ARG A 263 -20.79 7.23 11.72
C ARG A 263 -20.84 5.75 12.08
N PHE A 264 -21.18 5.44 13.33
CA PHE A 264 -21.23 4.07 13.83
C PHE A 264 -22.23 3.19 13.08
N LEU A 265 -21.96 1.89 13.04
CA LEU A 265 -22.86 0.91 12.48
C LEU A 265 -24.06 0.71 13.43
N PRO A 266 -25.32 0.98 13.01
CA PRO A 266 -26.48 0.90 13.88
C PRO A 266 -26.71 -0.52 14.42
N GLY A 267 -27.11 -0.63 15.69
CA GLY A 267 -27.41 -1.92 16.35
C GLY A 267 -26.19 -2.70 16.87
N PHE A 268 -24.97 -2.27 16.57
CA PHE A 268 -23.76 -2.92 17.06
C PHE A 268 -23.25 -2.29 18.36
N SER A 269 -22.75 -3.14 19.28
CA SER A 269 -22.15 -2.72 20.54
C SER A 269 -20.90 -1.88 20.34
N ARG A 270 -20.68 -0.93 21.24
CA ARG A 270 -19.48 -0.09 21.32
C ARG A 270 -18.95 -0.15 22.76
N PHE A 271 -17.65 0.05 22.91
CA PHE A 271 -16.97 -0.11 24.20
C PHE A 271 -15.98 1.02 24.44
N SER A 272 -15.87 1.45 25.69
CA SER A 272 -14.85 2.38 26.19
C SER A 272 -14.11 1.73 27.35
N ILE A 273 -13.01 1.06 27.03
CA ILE A 273 -12.29 0.17 27.96
C ILE A 273 -11.13 0.97 28.60
N PRO A 274 -11.13 1.22 29.91
CA PRO A 274 -10.03 1.93 30.56
C PRO A 274 -8.76 1.07 30.61
N ILE A 275 -7.60 1.67 30.31
CA ILE A 275 -6.27 1.06 30.51
C ILE A 275 -5.66 1.57 31.81
N ASN A 276 -5.61 2.90 31.97
CA ASN A 276 -5.15 3.61 33.15
C ASN A 276 -5.96 4.91 33.33
N ASP A 277 -5.58 5.76 34.29
CA ASP A 277 -6.31 7.00 34.60
C ASP A 277 -6.32 8.00 33.42
N GLY A 278 -5.33 7.92 32.53
CA GLY A 278 -5.13 8.84 31.41
C GLY A 278 -5.40 8.25 30.03
N SER A 279 -5.87 6.99 29.90
CA SER A 279 -6.10 6.38 28.60
C SER A 279 -7.18 5.31 28.57
N ARG A 280 -7.87 5.24 27.43
CA ARG A 280 -8.95 4.28 27.15
C ARG A 280 -8.84 3.73 25.74
N ILE A 281 -9.54 2.62 25.49
CA ILE A 281 -9.64 2.00 24.17
C ILE A 281 -11.11 2.02 23.74
N HIS A 282 -11.35 2.69 22.62
CA HIS A 282 -12.64 2.66 21.95
C HIS A 282 -12.69 1.50 20.97
N VAL A 283 -13.73 0.67 21.09
CA VAL A 283 -14.00 -0.44 20.16
C VAL A 283 -15.38 -0.25 19.54
N TYR A 284 -15.44 -0.15 18.22
CA TYR A 284 -16.69 0.05 17.48
C TYR A 284 -16.58 -0.40 16.03
N ALA A 285 -17.72 -0.54 15.36
CA ALA A 285 -17.81 -0.79 13.92
C ALA A 285 -18.40 0.42 13.19
N LYS A 286 -17.96 0.67 11.95
CA LYS A 286 -18.54 1.67 11.06
C LYS A 286 -18.56 1.22 9.61
N GLU A 287 -19.48 1.77 8.83
CA GLU A 287 -19.49 1.58 7.38
C GLU A 287 -18.34 2.37 6.72
N THR A 288 -17.83 1.85 5.62
CA THR A 288 -16.86 2.57 4.80
C THR A 288 -17.56 3.43 3.74
N SER A 289 -16.80 4.23 3.00
CA SER A 289 -17.33 4.96 1.84
C SER A 289 -17.84 4.03 0.73
N GLN A 290 -17.41 2.77 0.72
CA GLN A 290 -17.88 1.75 -0.21
C GLN A 290 -19.05 1.00 0.43
N LYS A 291 -20.22 1.08 -0.21
CA LYS A 291 -21.45 0.42 0.25
C LYS A 291 -21.21 -1.08 0.44
N GLY A 292 -21.65 -1.61 1.58
CA GLY A 292 -21.49 -3.03 1.91
C GLY A 292 -20.13 -3.43 2.48
N PHE A 293 -19.19 -2.48 2.62
CA PHE A 293 -17.92 -2.70 3.31
C PHE A 293 -17.90 -1.98 4.66
N TYR A 294 -17.41 -2.66 5.68
CA TYR A 294 -17.37 -2.22 7.06
C TYR A 294 -15.95 -2.26 7.61
N LYS A 295 -15.73 -1.60 8.75
CA LYS A 295 -14.48 -1.66 9.52
C LYS A 295 -14.80 -1.80 10.99
N ILE A 296 -14.13 -2.74 11.65
CA ILE A 296 -13.99 -2.77 13.10
C ILE A 296 -12.77 -1.93 13.45
N ILE A 297 -12.90 -1.06 14.45
CA ILE A 297 -11.85 -0.17 14.90
C ILE A 297 -11.61 -0.43 16.38
N VAL A 298 -10.34 -0.65 16.73
CA VAL A 298 -9.81 -0.63 18.09
C VAL A 298 -8.87 0.55 18.16
N LYS A 299 -9.31 1.64 18.78
CA LYS A 299 -8.63 2.93 18.76
C LYS A 299 -8.31 3.36 20.19
N PRO A 300 -7.03 3.59 20.52
CA PRO A 300 -6.68 4.24 21.77
C PRO A 300 -7.08 5.71 21.75
N VAL A 301 -7.51 6.21 22.91
CA VAL A 301 -7.85 7.61 23.15
C VAL A 301 -7.28 8.03 24.50
N SER A 302 -6.83 9.27 24.60
CA SER A 302 -6.50 9.86 25.90
C SER A 302 -7.77 9.96 26.74
N GLY A 303 -7.64 9.68 28.03
CA GLY A 303 -8.65 9.95 29.03
C GLY A 303 -8.94 11.45 29.09
N LEU A 304 -10.21 11.78 29.27
CA LEU A 304 -10.61 13.09 29.77
C LEU A 304 -10.27 13.19 31.25
#